data_AF-A0A5C8KDM7-F1
#
_entry.id   AF-A0A5C8KDM7-F1
#
_cell.length_a   1.000
_cell.length_b   1.000
_cell.length_c   1.000
_cell.angle_alpha   90.00
_cell.angle_beta   90.00
_cell.angle_gamma   90.00
#
_symmetry.space_group_name_H-M   'P 1'
#
loop_
_entity.id
_entity.type
_entity.pdbx_description
1 polymer ?
#
loop_
_entity_poly.entity_id
_entity_poly.type
_entity_poly.pdbx_seq_one_letter_code
_entity_poly.pdbx_strand_id
1 'polypeptide(L)'
;MRNFILSFSADRLLLLLFIILVTAHVYRINAEATGYTSPDSRFYLELAGNLQKGKGFYIINRTTNEPQFFYVWPVGYPVLLYVVAQITSLSLFWSSKVLNFLLLGFNFLILRQLSQRYSFVLASIFCSYTLMEVYSYTWSEAPFITALLFLALLISKPLPLFDKNRYVILLVMTCLFLFLVRYIGAFSLGVIALLSMYNLLRQCKQLAIKLGVASVFLLFLMLLYLSINYYFGNSFTGSGRFEIEREPIQDFVLMLYSGLFNEFLIVRKYRIWGDLLFIFTTLVQVAIVVVIFLRLKTQQSFKGYMKNSFTNSCFGIGLLYLLALIGLRFISHFDDLDYRLLSPFSTLIIAGLMYAIVKLPDNKNTIIAKLLCFGFYLFSLFLNLPKQYLLEKLGYLTF
;
A
#
# COMPACT_ATOMS: atom_id res chain seq x y z
N MET A 1 -27.43 -21.43 -7.87
CA MET A 1 -26.39 -20.43 -7.56
C MET A 1 -26.28 -20.02 -6.08
N ARG A 2 -27.40 -19.81 -5.35
CA ARG A 2 -27.36 -19.43 -3.91
C ARG A 2 -26.63 -20.46 -3.03
N ASN A 3 -26.78 -21.75 -3.33
CA ASN A 3 -26.18 -22.84 -2.54
C ASN A 3 -24.73 -23.20 -2.94
N PHE A 4 -24.25 -22.77 -4.11
CA PHE A 4 -22.91 -23.15 -4.61
C PHE A 4 -21.80 -22.26 -4.02
N ILE A 5 -22.10 -20.99 -3.77
CA ILE A 5 -21.15 -20.04 -3.15
C ILE A 5 -21.20 -20.13 -1.60
N LEU A 6 -22.25 -20.74 -1.04
CA LEU A 6 -22.35 -21.02 0.39
C LEU A 6 -21.67 -22.35 0.80
N SER A 7 -21.35 -23.25 -0.15
CA SER A 7 -20.70 -24.52 0.18
C SER A 7 -19.17 -24.42 0.33
N PHE A 8 -18.54 -23.44 -0.32
CA PHE A 8 -17.16 -23.05 -0.02
C PHE A 8 -17.14 -22.08 1.16
N SER A 9 -16.46 -22.43 2.25
CA SER A 9 -16.23 -21.47 3.33
C SER A 9 -15.41 -20.29 2.79
N ALA A 10 -15.81 -19.06 3.12
CA ALA A 10 -15.12 -17.84 2.68
C ALA A 10 -13.61 -17.86 2.98
N ASP A 11 -13.22 -18.55 4.05
CA ASP A 11 -11.83 -18.78 4.43
C ASP A 11 -11.06 -19.63 3.41
N ARG A 12 -11.69 -20.65 2.80
CA ARG A 12 -11.05 -21.43 1.72
C ARG A 12 -10.84 -20.59 0.48
N LEU A 13 -11.82 -19.75 0.11
CA LEU A 13 -11.67 -18.83 -1.04
C LEU A 13 -10.59 -17.78 -0.78
N LEU A 14 -10.52 -17.25 0.44
CA LEU A 14 -9.49 -16.31 0.86
C LEU A 14 -8.09 -16.95 0.78
N LEU A 15 -7.95 -18.18 1.30
CA LEU A 15 -6.69 -18.92 1.26
C LEU A 15 -6.29 -19.26 -0.18
N LEU A 16 -7.23 -19.72 -1.00
CA LEU A 16 -7.00 -20.00 -2.41
C LEU A 16 -6.54 -18.74 -3.16
N LEU A 17 -7.20 -17.60 -2.92
CA LEU A 17 -6.80 -16.32 -3.50
C LEU A 17 -5.38 -15.92 -3.08
N PHE A 18 -5.02 -16.11 -1.81
CA PHE A 18 -3.67 -15.83 -1.31
C PHE A 18 -2.63 -16.71 -2.03
N ILE A 19 -2.88 -18.02 -2.13
CA ILE A 19 -1.99 -18.95 -2.83
C ILE A 19 -1.83 -18.53 -4.29
N ILE A 20 -2.94 -18.24 -4.99
CA ILE A 20 -2.91 -17.79 -6.39
C ILE A 20 -2.07 -16.51 -6.54
N LEU A 21 -2.24 -15.52 -5.66
CA LEU A 21 -1.46 -14.28 -5.72
C LEU A 21 0.02 -14.52 -5.47
N VAL A 22 0.39 -15.31 -4.46
CA VAL A 22 1.79 -15.65 -4.20
C VAL A 22 2.40 -16.38 -5.39
N THR A 23 1.70 -17.35 -5.97
CA THR A 23 2.14 -18.04 -7.20
C THR A 23 2.28 -17.07 -8.37
N ALA A 24 1.34 -16.14 -8.55
CA ALA A 24 1.41 -15.12 -9.59
C ALA A 24 2.62 -14.19 -9.41
N HIS A 25 2.92 -13.77 -8.19
CA HIS A 25 4.11 -12.97 -7.90
C HIS A 25 5.40 -13.74 -8.16
N VAL A 26 5.51 -14.98 -7.66
CA VAL A 26 6.68 -15.83 -7.94
C VAL A 26 6.88 -15.98 -9.45
N TYR A 27 5.79 -16.22 -10.19
CA TYR A 27 5.84 -16.33 -11.64
C TYR A 27 6.33 -15.03 -12.31
N ARG A 28 5.80 -13.87 -11.91
CA ARG A 28 6.25 -12.55 -12.39
C ARG A 28 7.73 -12.29 -12.10
N ILE A 29 8.17 -12.61 -10.89
CA ILE A 29 9.57 -12.43 -10.46
C ILE A 29 10.52 -13.27 -11.31
N ASN A 30 10.13 -14.48 -11.72
CA ASN A 30 10.96 -15.33 -12.57
C ASN A 30 10.92 -14.95 -14.06
N ALA A 31 9.82 -14.34 -14.52
CA ALA A 31 9.64 -13.96 -15.91
C ALA A 31 10.30 -12.62 -16.27
N GLU A 32 10.46 -11.72 -15.29
CA GLU A 32 11.04 -10.40 -15.50
C GLU A 32 12.57 -10.45 -15.26
N ALA A 33 13.34 -9.88 -16.18
CA ALA A 33 14.81 -10.02 -16.21
C ALA A 33 15.52 -9.45 -14.97
N THR A 34 14.98 -8.38 -14.36
CA THR A 34 15.52 -7.80 -13.12
C THR A 34 15.03 -8.51 -11.86
N GLY A 35 14.13 -9.49 -11.97
CA GLY A 35 13.48 -10.12 -10.82
C GLY A 35 12.63 -9.14 -10.02
N TYR A 36 12.07 -8.12 -10.67
CA TYR A 36 11.40 -7.00 -10.02
C TYR A 36 12.33 -6.28 -9.02
N THR A 37 13.51 -5.87 -9.49
CA THR A 37 14.43 -5.03 -8.72
C THR A 37 14.68 -3.71 -9.44
N SER A 38 14.56 -2.62 -8.70
CA SER A 38 14.78 -1.26 -9.20
C SER A 38 16.10 -0.68 -8.62
N PRO A 39 16.53 0.51 -9.05
CA PRO A 39 17.64 1.21 -8.40
C PRO A 39 17.47 1.35 -6.89
N ASP A 40 16.26 1.66 -6.40
CA ASP A 40 15.95 1.76 -4.97
C ASP A 40 16.08 0.42 -4.26
N SER A 41 15.63 -0.65 -4.93
CA SER A 41 15.76 -2.01 -4.41
C SER A 41 17.22 -2.37 -4.12
N ARG A 42 18.16 -1.93 -4.98
CA ARG A 42 19.59 -2.18 -4.78
C ARG A 42 20.10 -1.49 -3.53
N PHE A 43 19.71 -0.24 -3.28
CA PHE A 43 20.08 0.48 -2.06
C PHE A 43 19.55 -0.21 -0.79
N TYR A 44 18.29 -0.68 -0.82
CA TYR A 44 17.72 -1.41 0.32
C TYR A 44 18.42 -2.75 0.58
N LEU A 45 18.70 -3.51 -0.47
CA LEU A 45 19.38 -4.81 -0.39
C LEU A 45 20.85 -4.64 0.04
N GLU A 46 21.54 -3.61 -0.45
CA GLU A 46 22.92 -3.31 -0.07
C GLU A 46 23.02 -2.97 1.41
N LEU A 47 22.16 -2.08 1.92
CA LEU A 47 22.15 -1.73 3.34
C LEU A 47 21.84 -2.96 4.21
N ALA A 48 20.86 -3.77 3.82
CA ALA A 48 20.54 -5.00 4.53
C ALA A 48 21.73 -5.98 4.55
N GLY A 49 22.47 -6.10 3.44
CA GLY A 49 23.68 -6.92 3.37
C GLY A 49 24.85 -6.36 4.18
N ASN A 50 24.97 -5.04 4.30
CA ASN A 50 25.96 -4.40 5.15
C ASN A 50 25.65 -4.61 6.64
N LEU A 51 24.36 -4.61 7.02
CA LEU A 51 23.94 -5.02 8.36
C LEU A 51 24.32 -6.48 8.66
N GLN A 52 24.13 -7.41 7.71
CA GLN A 52 24.58 -8.82 7.88
C GLN A 52 26.09 -8.95 8.09
N LYS A 53 26.87 -8.07 7.46
CA LYS A 53 28.34 -8.07 7.53
C LYS A 53 28.89 -7.25 8.71
N GLY A 54 28.05 -6.71 9.57
CA GLY A 54 28.47 -5.85 10.69
C GLY A 54 29.03 -4.49 10.27
N LYS A 55 28.74 -4.02 9.05
CA LYS A 55 29.24 -2.73 8.52
C LYS A 55 28.39 -1.51 8.92
N GLY A 56 27.37 -1.72 9.76
CA GLY A 56 26.48 -0.65 10.22
C GLY A 56 25.58 -0.09 9.12
N PHE A 57 25.11 1.15 9.29
CA PHE A 57 24.17 1.81 8.39
C PHE A 57 24.84 2.57 7.23
N TYR A 58 25.87 1.96 6.63
CA TYR A 58 26.64 2.58 5.54
C TYR A 58 26.41 1.81 4.23
N ILE A 59 26.46 2.54 3.11
CA ILE A 59 26.46 2.02 1.74
C ILE A 59 27.63 2.63 0.97
N ILE A 60 27.97 2.09 -0.20
CA ILE A 60 29.01 2.68 -1.05
C ILE A 60 28.39 3.79 -1.90
N ASN A 61 28.96 5.00 -1.82
CA ASN A 61 28.62 6.08 -2.73
C ASN A 61 29.08 5.71 -4.14
N ARG A 62 28.16 5.66 -5.12
CA ARG A 62 28.48 5.22 -6.49
C ARG A 62 29.35 6.21 -7.28
N THR A 63 29.45 7.45 -6.82
CA THR A 63 30.23 8.51 -7.47
C THR A 63 31.65 8.57 -6.90
N THR A 64 31.80 8.53 -5.58
CA THR A 64 33.11 8.63 -4.91
C THR A 64 33.74 7.29 -4.57
N ASN A 65 32.97 6.19 -4.62
CA ASN A 65 33.34 4.85 -4.17
C ASN A 65 33.71 4.77 -2.67
N GLU A 66 33.30 5.76 -1.87
CA GLU A 66 33.55 5.83 -0.43
C GLU A 66 32.31 5.40 0.38
N PRO A 67 32.48 4.95 1.63
CA PRO A 67 31.36 4.69 2.54
C PRO A 67 30.56 5.96 2.82
N GLN A 68 29.24 5.88 2.65
CA GLN A 68 28.29 6.94 2.92
C GLN A 68 27.20 6.43 3.88
N PHE A 69 26.86 7.24 4.89
CA PHE A 69 25.76 6.93 5.80
C PHE A 69 24.43 6.87 5.05
N PHE A 70 23.59 5.90 5.37
CA PHE A 70 22.31 5.70 4.71
C PHE A 70 21.25 6.65 5.25
N TYR A 71 21.09 7.80 4.58
CA TYR A 71 20.03 8.78 4.86
C TYR A 71 19.11 9.06 3.66
N VAL A 72 19.32 8.37 2.55
CA VAL A 72 18.49 8.53 1.34
C VAL A 72 17.04 8.12 1.64
N TRP A 73 16.89 7.02 2.39
CA TRP A 73 15.62 6.51 2.85
C TRP A 73 15.70 6.16 4.35
N PRO A 74 14.56 6.04 5.04
CA PRO A 74 14.54 5.47 6.36
C PRO A 74 15.02 4.02 6.40
N VAL A 75 15.70 3.64 7.49
CA VAL A 75 16.37 2.33 7.64
C VAL A 75 15.41 1.18 7.93
N GLY A 76 14.13 1.44 8.24
CA GLY A 76 13.18 0.42 8.68
C GLY A 76 12.96 -0.68 7.66
N TYR A 77 12.80 -0.36 6.37
CA TYR A 77 12.65 -1.41 5.35
C TYR A 77 13.91 -2.28 5.19
N PRO A 78 15.12 -1.73 5.03
CA PRO A 78 16.37 -2.52 5.07
C PRO A 78 16.53 -3.39 6.32
N VAL A 79 16.17 -2.89 7.50
CA VAL A 79 16.23 -3.66 8.75
C VAL A 79 15.26 -4.84 8.70
N LEU A 80 14.04 -4.66 8.18
CA LEU A 80 13.11 -5.78 7.97
C LEU A 80 13.69 -6.82 7.00
N LEU A 81 14.33 -6.39 5.91
CA LEU A 81 14.98 -7.29 4.96
C LEU A 81 16.09 -8.10 5.62
N TYR A 82 16.94 -7.43 6.41
CA TYR A 82 17.99 -8.05 7.21
C TYR A 82 17.42 -9.12 8.16
N VAL A 83 16.38 -8.78 8.93
CA VAL A 83 15.75 -9.69 9.90
C VAL A 83 15.15 -10.90 9.21
N VAL A 84 14.41 -10.71 8.10
CA VAL A 84 13.83 -11.84 7.35
C VAL A 84 14.93 -12.74 6.78
N ALA A 85 16.01 -12.15 6.26
CA ALA A 85 17.14 -12.91 5.74
C ALA A 85 17.87 -13.71 6.82
N GLN A 86 18.02 -13.15 8.03
CA GLN A 86 18.58 -13.88 9.17
C GLN A 86 17.68 -15.04 9.61
N ILE A 87 16.36 -14.83 9.71
CA ILE A 87 15.43 -15.86 10.15
C ILE A 87 15.28 -16.98 9.11
N THR A 88 15.20 -16.64 7.82
CA THR A 88 14.94 -17.61 6.75
C THR A 88 16.20 -18.23 6.17
N SER A 89 17.38 -17.64 6.44
CA SER A 89 18.66 -18.00 5.79
C SER A 89 18.64 -17.92 4.25
N LEU A 90 17.64 -17.25 3.68
CA LEU A 90 17.55 -17.03 2.23
C LEU A 90 18.46 -15.88 1.80
N SER A 91 18.79 -15.84 0.51
CA SER A 91 19.42 -14.65 -0.09
C SER A 91 18.59 -13.39 0.21
N LEU A 92 19.24 -12.23 0.30
CA LEU A 92 18.55 -10.95 0.55
C LEU A 92 17.46 -10.67 -0.51
N PHE A 93 17.74 -11.05 -1.76
CA PHE A 93 16.77 -10.97 -2.85
C PHE A 93 15.49 -11.74 -2.51
N TRP A 94 15.58 -13.05 -2.24
CA TRP A 94 14.41 -13.87 -1.92
C TRP A 94 13.76 -13.48 -0.59
N SER A 95 14.56 -13.09 0.40
CA SER A 95 14.07 -12.57 1.68
C SER A 95 13.18 -11.35 1.49
N SER A 96 13.51 -10.47 0.54
CA SER A 96 12.65 -9.33 0.21
C SER A 96 11.31 -9.73 -0.38
N LYS A 97 11.27 -10.80 -1.19
CA LYS A 97 10.03 -11.32 -1.78
C LYS A 97 9.18 -12.03 -0.73
N VAL A 98 9.82 -12.83 0.13
CA VAL A 98 9.16 -13.48 1.27
C VAL A 98 8.56 -12.44 2.21
N LEU A 99 9.27 -11.34 2.51
CA LEU A 99 8.72 -10.25 3.31
C LEU A 99 7.43 -9.69 2.67
N ASN A 100 7.41 -9.43 1.35
CA ASN A 100 6.20 -8.98 0.67
C ASN A 100 5.05 -10.00 0.77
N PHE A 101 5.33 -11.30 0.67
CA PHE A 101 4.31 -12.35 0.83
C PHE A 101 3.76 -12.41 2.26
N LEU A 102 4.61 -12.23 3.28
CA LEU A 102 4.18 -12.14 4.66
C LEU A 102 3.30 -10.91 4.91
N LEU A 103 3.68 -9.76 4.35
CA LEU A 103 2.90 -8.51 4.43
C LEU A 103 1.55 -8.64 3.70
N LEU A 104 1.54 -9.30 2.55
CA LEU A 104 0.31 -9.64 1.82
C LEU A 104 -0.59 -10.54 2.67
N GLY A 105 -0.05 -11.59 3.28
CA GLY A 105 -0.77 -12.47 4.19
C GLY A 105 -1.35 -11.71 5.39
N PHE A 106 -0.58 -10.79 5.98
CA PHE A 106 -1.05 -9.94 7.07
C PHE A 106 -2.20 -9.02 6.64
N ASN A 107 -2.15 -8.44 5.44
CA ASN A 107 -3.28 -7.69 4.89
C ASN A 107 -4.53 -8.56 4.73
N PHE A 108 -4.39 -9.80 4.27
CA PHE A 108 -5.50 -10.75 4.18
C PHE A 108 -6.13 -11.02 5.54
N LEU A 109 -5.32 -11.13 6.60
CA LEU A 109 -5.80 -11.29 7.97
C LEU A 109 -6.54 -10.04 8.47
N ILE A 110 -6.03 -8.83 8.21
CA ILE A 110 -6.72 -7.57 8.51
C ILE A 110 -8.10 -7.55 7.84
N LEU A 111 -8.15 -7.83 6.54
CA LEU A 111 -9.39 -7.79 5.77
C LEU A 111 -10.37 -8.89 6.20
N ARG A 112 -9.89 -10.06 6.63
CA ARG A 112 -10.71 -11.11 7.23
C ARG A 112 -11.37 -10.66 8.53
N GLN A 113 -10.67 -9.91 9.37
CA GLN A 113 -11.24 -9.38 10.62
C GLN A 113 -12.35 -8.36 10.38
N LEU A 114 -12.35 -7.67 9.24
CA LEU A 114 -13.38 -6.70 8.86
C LEU A 114 -14.68 -7.38 8.40
N SER A 115 -14.56 -8.49 7.65
CA SER A 115 -15.70 -9.28 7.17
C SER A 115 -15.30 -10.74 6.94
N GLN A 116 -15.73 -11.64 7.83
CA GLN A 116 -15.43 -13.08 7.69
C GLN A 116 -16.07 -13.68 6.43
N ARG A 117 -17.31 -13.29 6.10
CA ARG A 117 -18.09 -13.87 5.00
C ARG A 117 -17.62 -13.45 3.60
N TYR A 118 -17.08 -12.24 3.47
CA TYR A 118 -16.70 -11.65 2.18
C TYR A 118 -15.24 -11.15 2.20
N SER A 119 -14.41 -11.75 3.05
CA SER A 119 -12.98 -11.46 3.16
C SER A 119 -12.27 -11.60 1.82
N PHE A 120 -12.61 -12.63 1.05
CA PHE A 120 -12.08 -12.87 -0.30
C PHE A 120 -12.40 -11.73 -1.29
N VAL A 121 -13.58 -11.11 -1.16
CA VAL A 121 -13.97 -9.95 -1.97
C VAL A 121 -13.11 -8.74 -1.59
N LEU A 122 -12.91 -8.50 -0.29
CA LEU A 122 -12.05 -7.41 0.19
C LEU A 122 -10.59 -7.62 -0.24
N ALA A 123 -10.06 -8.83 -0.08
CA ALA A 123 -8.67 -9.15 -0.38
C ALA A 123 -8.37 -9.16 -1.89
N SER A 124 -9.40 -9.28 -2.74
CA SER A 124 -9.21 -9.24 -4.19
C SER A 124 -8.64 -7.93 -4.72
N ILE A 125 -8.67 -6.84 -3.95
CA ILE A 125 -8.04 -5.56 -4.36
C ILE A 125 -6.55 -5.73 -4.72
N PHE A 126 -5.85 -6.68 -4.09
CA PHE A 126 -4.45 -7.00 -4.37
C PHE A 126 -4.21 -7.65 -5.74
N CYS A 127 -5.28 -8.00 -6.46
CA CYS A 127 -5.24 -8.43 -7.86
C CYS A 127 -5.21 -7.26 -8.86
N SER A 128 -5.30 -6.01 -8.40
CA SER A 128 -5.12 -4.83 -9.25
C SER A 128 -3.71 -4.76 -9.80
N TYR A 129 -3.55 -4.19 -11.01
CA TYR A 129 -2.25 -3.95 -11.63
C TYR A 129 -1.26 -3.27 -10.66
N THR A 130 -1.67 -2.15 -10.06
CA THR A 130 -0.81 -1.36 -9.17
C THR A 130 -0.32 -2.17 -7.97
N LEU A 131 -1.21 -2.89 -7.27
CA LEU A 131 -0.80 -3.68 -6.11
C LEU A 131 0.01 -4.92 -6.49
N MET A 132 -0.28 -5.52 -7.64
CA MET A 132 0.56 -6.59 -8.19
C MET A 132 1.99 -6.13 -8.46
N GLU A 133 2.18 -4.92 -9.00
CA GLU A 133 3.49 -4.33 -9.21
C GLU A 133 4.19 -4.04 -7.88
N VAL A 134 3.51 -3.31 -6.97
CA VAL A 134 4.07 -2.90 -5.69
C VAL A 134 4.53 -4.08 -4.84
N TYR A 135 3.75 -5.17 -4.78
CA TYR A 135 4.12 -6.37 -4.03
C TYR A 135 5.10 -7.29 -4.76
N SER A 136 5.33 -7.11 -6.07
CA SER A 136 6.38 -7.82 -6.80
C SER A 136 7.75 -7.16 -6.60
N TYR A 137 7.81 -5.83 -6.59
CA TYR A 137 9.05 -5.07 -6.38
C TYR A 137 9.59 -5.15 -4.94
N THR A 138 10.91 -5.06 -4.81
CA THR A 138 11.59 -4.86 -3.53
C THR A 138 11.55 -3.37 -3.17
N TRP A 139 10.38 -2.93 -2.73
CA TRP A 139 9.98 -1.56 -2.50
C TRP A 139 9.43 -1.37 -1.09
N SER A 140 9.67 -0.20 -0.50
CA SER A 140 9.17 0.13 0.85
C SER A 140 7.67 0.45 0.86
N GLU A 141 7.06 0.62 -0.31
CA GLU A 141 5.64 0.83 -0.51
C GLU A 141 4.79 -0.33 0.04
N ALA A 142 5.20 -1.59 -0.15
CA ALA A 142 4.46 -2.74 0.35
C ALA A 142 4.28 -2.74 1.88
N PRO A 143 5.36 -2.63 2.71
CA PRO A 143 5.19 -2.50 4.16
C PRO A 143 4.47 -1.21 4.56
N PHE A 144 4.65 -0.12 3.81
CA PHE A 144 3.97 1.15 4.07
C PHE A 144 2.45 1.02 3.90
N ILE A 145 1.97 0.44 2.80
CA ILE A 145 0.55 0.14 2.54
C ILE A 145 -0.03 -0.75 3.63
N THR A 146 0.69 -1.79 4.02
CA THR A 146 0.27 -2.70 5.10
C THR A 146 0.07 -1.94 6.42
N ALA A 147 1.01 -1.08 6.79
CA ALA A 147 0.90 -0.27 8.00
C ALA A 147 -0.21 0.79 7.92
N LEU A 148 -0.49 1.35 6.74
CA LEU A 148 -1.63 2.26 6.54
C LEU A 148 -2.97 1.55 6.70
N LEU A 149 -3.12 0.34 6.14
CA LEU A 149 -4.33 -0.47 6.34
C LEU A 149 -4.52 -0.83 7.82
N PHE A 150 -3.42 -1.16 8.51
CA PHE A 150 -3.46 -1.42 9.95
C PHE A 150 -3.82 -0.17 10.75
N LEU A 151 -3.27 1.00 10.40
CA LEU A 151 -3.63 2.28 11.00
C LEU A 151 -5.13 2.58 10.80
N ALA A 152 -5.65 2.38 9.59
CA ALA A 152 -7.08 2.53 9.31
C ALA A 152 -7.94 1.60 10.16
N LEU A 153 -7.51 0.35 10.34
CA LEU A 153 -8.17 -0.61 11.23
C LEU A 153 -8.16 -0.11 12.68
N LEU A 154 -7.00 0.30 13.22
CA LEU A 154 -6.88 0.79 14.59
C LEU A 154 -7.84 1.96 14.84
N ILE A 155 -7.82 2.98 13.98
CA ILE A 155 -8.69 4.16 14.12
C ILE A 155 -10.17 3.80 13.98
N SER A 156 -10.48 2.81 13.15
CA SER A 156 -11.87 2.38 12.93
C SER A 156 -12.51 1.68 14.13
N LYS A 157 -11.69 1.05 14.99
CA LYS A 157 -12.19 0.24 16.09
C LYS A 157 -12.74 1.15 17.19
N PRO A 158 -13.92 0.84 17.76
CA PRO A 158 -14.40 1.56 18.91
C PRO A 158 -13.40 1.42 20.07
N LEU A 159 -13.01 2.55 20.64
CA LEU A 159 -12.11 2.69 21.79
C LEU A 159 -12.29 1.67 22.93
N PRO A 160 -13.51 1.21 23.30
CA PRO A 160 -13.67 0.19 24.34
C PRO A 160 -13.09 -1.20 24.04
N LEU A 161 -12.66 -1.51 22.80
CA LEU A 161 -12.09 -2.83 22.48
C LEU A 161 -10.65 -3.03 22.96
N PHE A 162 -9.94 -1.96 23.33
CA PHE A 162 -8.57 -2.00 23.82
C PHE A 162 -8.48 -1.29 25.18
N ASP A 163 -7.54 -1.73 26.01
CA ASP A 163 -7.01 -0.83 27.04
C ASP A 163 -6.50 0.44 26.32
N LYS A 164 -6.95 1.61 26.79
CA LYS A 164 -6.58 2.93 26.24
C LYS A 164 -5.06 3.07 26.08
N ASN A 165 -4.26 2.50 26.98
CA ASN A 165 -2.81 2.55 26.91
C ASN A 165 -2.27 1.68 25.76
N ARG A 166 -2.73 0.42 25.68
CA ARG A 166 -2.32 -0.50 24.60
C ARG A 166 -2.69 0.06 23.23
N TYR A 167 -3.87 0.66 23.11
CA TYR A 167 -4.30 1.32 21.88
C TYR A 167 -3.36 2.45 21.46
N VAL A 168 -3.05 3.37 22.39
CA VAL A 168 -2.15 4.50 22.12
C VAL A 168 -0.74 4.01 21.75
N ILE A 169 -0.22 3.00 22.45
CA ILE A 169 1.09 2.39 22.14
C ILE A 169 1.07 1.81 20.72
N LEU A 170 0.05 1.02 20.36
CA LEU A 170 -0.06 0.45 19.02
C LEU A 170 -0.15 1.54 17.93
N LEU A 171 -0.87 2.63 18.18
CA LEU A 171 -0.89 3.78 17.27
C LEU A 171 0.48 4.41 17.10
N VAL A 172 1.20 4.69 18.20
CA VAL A 172 2.55 5.27 18.16
C VAL A 172 3.50 4.35 17.42
N MET A 173 3.48 3.04 17.71
CA MET A 173 4.34 2.07 17.04
C MET A 173 4.03 1.98 15.54
N THR A 174 2.76 2.02 15.16
CA THR A 174 2.36 2.01 13.73
C THR A 174 2.80 3.27 13.01
N CYS A 175 2.64 4.45 13.63
CA CYS A 175 3.04 5.73 13.05
C CYS A 175 4.57 5.89 12.97
N LEU A 176 5.28 5.43 13.99
CA LEU A 176 6.74 5.35 13.98
C LEU A 176 7.21 4.40 12.87
N PHE A 177 6.57 3.24 12.72
CA PHE A 177 6.87 2.30 11.64
C PHE A 177 6.65 2.91 10.25
N LEU A 178 5.54 3.63 10.04
CA LEU A 178 5.28 4.34 8.78
C LEU A 178 6.42 5.29 8.42
N PHE A 179 6.88 6.09 9.39
CA PHE A 179 8.01 7.00 9.21
C PHE A 179 9.35 6.26 8.97
N LEU A 180 9.61 5.20 9.73
CA LEU A 180 10.82 4.39 9.59
C LEU A 180 10.85 3.57 8.30
N VAL A 181 9.73 3.39 7.61
CA VAL A 181 9.68 2.76 6.28
C VAL A 181 9.80 3.81 5.17
N ARG A 182 9.16 4.98 5.32
CA ARG A 182 9.26 6.12 4.39
C ARG A 182 9.14 7.46 5.12
N TYR A 183 9.95 8.45 4.75
CA TYR A 183 9.93 9.78 5.40
C TYR A 183 8.57 10.45 5.31
N ILE A 184 7.84 10.28 4.20
CA ILE A 184 6.46 10.80 4.07
C ILE A 184 5.53 10.28 5.17
N GLY A 185 5.82 9.13 5.79
CA GLY A 185 5.14 8.59 6.96
C GLY A 185 5.08 9.55 8.16
N ALA A 186 5.88 10.61 8.19
CA ALA A 186 5.74 11.74 9.11
C ALA A 186 4.33 12.34 9.11
N PHE A 187 3.57 12.25 8.01
CA PHE A 187 2.18 12.71 7.93
C PHE A 187 1.26 12.06 8.99
N SER A 188 1.58 10.85 9.44
CA SER A 188 0.85 10.13 10.48
C SER A 188 0.87 10.82 11.85
N LEU A 189 1.83 11.74 12.07
CA LEU A 189 1.80 12.65 13.22
C LEU A 189 0.52 13.51 13.21
N GLY A 190 0.16 14.03 12.04
CA GLY A 190 -1.08 14.78 11.83
C GLY A 190 -2.31 13.94 12.17
N VAL A 191 -2.29 12.63 11.87
CA VAL A 191 -3.38 11.72 12.22
C VAL A 191 -3.57 11.62 13.73
N ILE A 192 -2.50 11.38 14.50
CA ILE A 192 -2.61 11.29 15.98
C ILE A 192 -3.00 12.66 16.59
N ALA A 193 -2.44 13.75 16.08
CA ALA A 193 -2.76 15.10 16.56
C ALA A 193 -4.25 15.46 16.31
N LEU A 194 -4.76 15.17 15.11
CA LEU A 194 -6.17 15.37 14.78
C LEU A 194 -7.10 14.47 15.61
N LEU A 195 -6.70 13.22 15.89
CA LEU A 195 -7.45 12.35 16.79
C LEU A 195 -7.46 12.88 18.23
N SER A 196 -6.35 13.43 18.71
CA SER A 196 -6.30 14.10 20.02
C SER A 196 -7.30 15.26 20.06
N MET A 197 -7.26 16.15 19.07
CA MET A 197 -8.17 17.29 18.96
C MET A 197 -9.64 16.84 18.85
N TYR A 198 -9.94 15.85 18.02
CA TYR A 198 -11.29 15.30 17.88
C TYR A 198 -11.83 14.75 19.22
N ASN A 199 -11.00 14.03 19.98
CA ASN A 199 -11.40 13.50 21.29
C ASN A 199 -11.55 14.61 22.34
N LEU A 200 -10.78 15.69 22.24
CA LEU A 200 -10.96 16.87 23.07
C LEU A 200 -12.32 17.53 22.80
N LEU A 201 -12.69 17.70 21.53
CA LEU A 201 -14.00 18.23 21.11
C LEU A 201 -15.17 17.33 21.56
N ARG A 202 -14.95 16.01 21.64
CA ARG A 202 -15.91 15.02 22.16
C ARG A 202 -15.91 14.89 23.69
N GLN A 203 -15.23 15.78 24.41
CA GLN A 203 -15.11 15.78 25.89
C GLN A 203 -14.44 14.51 26.48
N CYS A 204 -13.71 13.75 25.66
CA CYS A 204 -12.94 12.58 26.09
C CYS A 204 -11.51 12.98 26.51
N LYS A 205 -11.41 13.89 27.50
CA LYS A 205 -10.16 14.58 27.89
C LYS A 205 -8.97 13.66 28.17
N GLN A 206 -9.18 12.57 28.92
CA GLN A 206 -8.09 11.64 29.27
C GLN A 206 -7.43 11.01 28.03
N LEU A 207 -8.24 10.61 27.05
CA LEU A 207 -7.72 10.01 25.81
C LEU A 207 -7.07 11.08 24.93
N ALA A 208 -7.68 12.27 24.84
CA ALA A 208 -7.11 13.39 24.11
C ALA A 208 -5.71 13.75 24.61
N ILE A 209 -5.53 13.85 25.94
CA ILE A 209 -4.22 14.13 26.56
C ILE A 209 -3.23 13.01 26.24
N LYS A 210 -3.62 11.74 26.39
CA LYS A 210 -2.73 10.59 26.05
C LYS A 210 -2.29 10.63 24.58
N LEU A 211 -3.21 10.92 23.66
CA LEU A 211 -2.88 11.06 22.24
C LEU A 211 -2.00 12.28 21.95
N GLY A 212 -2.21 13.39 22.66
CA GLY A 212 -1.38 14.60 22.54
C GLY A 212 0.05 14.39 23.04
N VAL A 213 0.22 13.74 24.19
CA VAL A 213 1.54 13.33 24.70
C VAL A 213 2.19 12.37 23.72
N ALA A 214 1.44 11.39 23.20
CA ALA A 214 1.92 10.45 22.21
C ALA A 214 2.37 11.13 20.90
N SER A 215 1.67 12.17 20.42
CA SER A 215 2.10 12.92 19.24
C SER A 215 3.39 13.72 19.48
N VAL A 216 3.55 14.33 20.65
CA VAL A 216 4.80 15.04 21.02
C VAL A 216 5.96 14.06 21.13
N PHE A 217 5.75 12.92 21.78
CA PHE A 217 6.75 11.87 21.88
C PHE A 217 7.16 11.33 20.49
N LEU A 218 6.19 11.10 19.62
CA LEU A 218 6.46 10.66 18.25
C LEU A 218 7.25 11.72 17.46
N LEU A 219 6.90 13.01 17.59
CA LEU A 219 7.67 14.10 16.99
C LEU A 219 9.12 14.09 17.46
N PHE A 220 9.33 13.94 18.77
CA PHE A 220 10.67 13.85 19.35
C PHE A 220 11.49 12.70 18.74
N LEU A 221 10.91 11.50 18.60
CA LEU A 221 11.60 10.36 17.97
C LEU A 221 11.94 10.61 16.51
N MET A 222 11.03 11.22 15.74
CA MET A 222 11.28 11.57 14.33
C MET A 222 12.40 12.60 14.21
N LEU A 223 12.39 13.65 15.03
CA LEU A 223 13.43 14.67 15.05
C LEU A 223 14.78 14.08 15.47
N LEU A 224 14.81 13.21 16.48
CA LEU A 224 16.03 12.51 16.89
C LEU A 224 16.60 11.68 15.73
N TYR A 225 15.75 10.95 15.01
CA TYR A 225 16.18 10.18 13.84
C TYR A 225 16.75 11.06 12.72
N LEU A 226 16.08 12.18 12.39
CA LEU A 226 16.56 13.12 11.39
C LEU A 226 17.87 13.81 11.82
N SER A 227 18.03 14.11 13.12
CA SER A 227 19.28 14.64 13.66
C SER A 227 20.44 13.65 13.54
N ILE A 228 20.18 12.35 13.74
CA ILE A 228 21.18 11.29 13.49
C ILE A 228 21.56 11.25 12.01
N ASN A 229 20.58 11.34 11.10
CA ASN A 229 20.87 11.41 9.66
C ASN A 229 21.76 12.61 9.33
N TYR A 230 21.46 13.78 9.90
CA TYR A 230 22.25 14.99 9.67
C TYR A 230 23.67 14.84 10.22
N TYR A 231 23.81 14.32 11.43
CA TYR A 231 25.12 14.17 12.08
C TYR A 231 26.06 13.22 11.33
N PHE A 232 25.57 12.07 10.85
CA PHE A 232 26.41 11.09 10.14
C PHE A 232 26.43 11.26 8.61
N GLY A 233 25.39 11.86 8.04
CA GLY A 233 25.17 11.93 6.60
C GLY A 233 25.28 13.31 5.98
N ASN A 234 25.41 14.37 6.80
CA ASN A 234 25.35 15.78 6.39
C ASN A 234 24.02 16.18 5.72
N SER A 235 22.95 15.41 5.92
CA SER A 235 21.62 15.75 5.44
C SER A 235 20.53 15.07 6.26
N PHE A 236 19.39 15.74 6.43
CA PHE A 236 18.24 15.17 7.15
C PHE A 236 17.57 14.03 6.36
N THR A 237 17.54 14.14 5.03
CA THR A 237 16.90 13.21 4.08
C THR A 237 17.67 13.21 2.75
N GLY A 238 17.31 12.36 1.78
CA GLY A 238 18.05 12.11 0.52
C GLY A 238 18.26 13.28 -0.45
N SER A 239 18.91 14.36 -0.01
CA SER A 239 19.11 15.63 -0.72
C SER A 239 19.86 15.56 -2.04
N GLY A 240 20.51 14.44 -2.35
CA GLY A 240 21.20 14.22 -3.63
C GLY A 240 20.28 13.88 -4.81
N ARG A 241 18.95 13.80 -4.61
CA ARG A 241 17.96 13.55 -5.68
C ARG A 241 17.14 14.77 -6.10
N PHE A 242 17.22 15.88 -5.38
CA PHE A 242 16.39 17.04 -5.67
C PHE A 242 17.02 17.81 -6.82
N GLU A 243 16.48 17.64 -8.03
CA GLU A 243 16.76 18.56 -9.13
C GLU A 243 16.28 19.95 -8.72
N ILE A 244 17.13 20.97 -8.94
CA ILE A 244 16.88 22.35 -8.49
C ILE A 244 15.75 22.98 -9.31
N GLU A 245 15.53 22.49 -10.54
CA GLU A 245 14.56 23.05 -11.46
C GLU A 245 13.17 22.46 -11.24
N ARG A 246 12.22 23.33 -10.90
CA ARG A 246 10.81 22.95 -10.75
C ARG A 246 10.16 22.95 -12.13
N GLU A 247 9.39 21.91 -12.41
CA GLU A 247 8.54 21.89 -13.60
C GLU A 247 7.48 23.01 -13.56
N PRO A 248 7.04 23.52 -14.72
CA PRO A 248 5.90 24.43 -14.79
C PRO A 248 4.65 23.86 -14.10
N ILE A 249 3.84 24.74 -13.50
CA ILE A 249 2.60 24.34 -12.78
C ILE A 249 1.66 23.51 -13.68
N GLN A 250 1.64 23.80 -14.98
CA GLN A 250 0.82 23.07 -15.96
C GLN A 250 1.26 21.60 -16.06
N ASP A 251 2.56 21.35 -16.18
CA ASP A 251 3.12 20.01 -16.26
C ASP A 251 2.90 19.24 -14.95
N PHE A 252 3.07 19.92 -13.81
CA PHE A 252 2.75 19.35 -12.50
C PHE A 252 1.28 18.92 -12.39
N VAL A 253 0.34 19.76 -12.81
CA VAL A 253 -1.11 19.44 -12.76
C VAL A 253 -1.45 18.29 -13.71
N LEU A 254 -0.87 18.27 -14.91
CA LEU A 254 -1.06 17.18 -15.88
C LEU A 254 -0.50 15.87 -15.35
N MET A 255 0.70 15.89 -14.76
CA MET A 255 1.32 14.74 -14.11
C MET A 255 0.44 14.21 -12.98
N LEU A 256 -0.01 15.07 -12.07
CA LEU A 256 -0.91 14.71 -10.97
C LEU A 256 -2.22 14.09 -11.48
N TYR A 257 -2.87 14.71 -12.48
CA TYR A 257 -4.11 14.19 -13.06
C TYR A 257 -3.89 12.82 -13.71
N SER A 258 -2.84 12.67 -14.50
CA SER A 258 -2.51 11.41 -15.17
C SER A 258 -2.21 10.29 -14.17
N GLY A 259 -1.46 10.60 -13.10
CA GLY A 259 -1.17 9.67 -12.01
C GLY A 259 -2.42 9.23 -11.27
N LEU A 260 -3.25 10.19 -10.84
CA LEU A 260 -4.51 9.90 -10.16
C LEU A 260 -5.47 9.10 -11.04
N PHE A 261 -5.59 9.44 -12.32
CA PHE A 261 -6.41 8.68 -13.27
C PHE A 261 -5.91 7.23 -13.40
N ASN A 262 -4.58 7.06 -13.46
CA ASN A 262 -3.96 5.75 -13.56
C ASN A 262 -4.25 4.85 -12.36
N GLU A 263 -4.36 5.41 -11.16
CA GLU A 263 -4.65 4.63 -9.96
C GLU A 263 -6.06 4.03 -9.92
N PHE A 264 -7.00 4.62 -10.66
CA PHE A 264 -8.33 4.06 -10.79
C PHE A 264 -8.45 3.07 -11.95
N LEU A 265 -7.40 2.86 -12.75
CA LEU A 265 -7.32 1.82 -13.77
C LEU A 265 -6.86 0.51 -13.13
N ILE A 266 -7.83 -0.31 -12.71
CA ILE A 266 -7.57 -1.54 -11.96
C ILE A 266 -6.81 -2.58 -12.78
N VAL A 267 -7.13 -2.67 -14.08
CA VAL A 267 -6.66 -3.75 -14.95
C VAL A 267 -5.28 -3.49 -15.53
N ARG A 268 -4.96 -2.26 -15.93
CA ARG A 268 -3.75 -1.97 -16.72
C ARG A 268 -3.34 -0.50 -16.56
N LYS A 269 -2.04 -0.24 -16.59
CA LYS A 269 -1.49 1.12 -16.66
C LYS A 269 -1.96 1.87 -17.92
N TYR A 270 -2.21 3.15 -17.75
CA TYR A 270 -2.54 4.11 -18.79
C TYR A 270 -1.47 4.17 -19.90
N ARG A 271 -1.91 3.99 -21.15
CA ARG A 271 -1.12 4.20 -22.38
C ARG A 271 -2.05 4.73 -23.48
N ILE A 272 -2.00 6.03 -23.76
CA ILE A 272 -2.91 6.70 -24.73
C ILE A 272 -2.70 6.18 -26.15
N TRP A 273 -1.44 5.99 -26.54
CA TRP A 273 -1.07 5.83 -27.94
C TRP A 273 -0.85 4.35 -28.27
N GLY A 274 -1.64 3.83 -29.22
CA GLY A 274 -1.41 2.53 -29.86
C GLY A 274 -1.76 1.28 -29.03
N ASP A 275 -2.36 1.42 -27.84
CA ASP A 275 -2.71 0.27 -27.00
C ASP A 275 -4.23 -0.03 -27.07
N LEU A 276 -4.64 -0.78 -28.11
CA LEU A 276 -6.03 -1.23 -28.26
C LEU A 276 -6.52 -2.05 -27.06
N LEU A 277 -5.62 -2.80 -26.43
CA LEU A 277 -5.93 -3.60 -25.26
C LEU A 277 -6.25 -2.69 -24.05
N PHE A 278 -5.52 -1.59 -23.88
CA PHE A 278 -5.86 -0.56 -22.89
C PHE A 278 -7.30 -0.06 -23.10
N ILE A 279 -7.66 0.43 -24.29
CA ILE A 279 -9.02 0.93 -24.60
C ILE A 279 -10.08 -0.12 -24.27
N PHE A 280 -9.88 -1.36 -24.74
CA PHE A 280 -10.80 -2.47 -24.47
C PHE A 280 -10.96 -2.72 -22.96
N THR A 281 -9.86 -2.82 -22.21
CA THR A 281 -9.91 -3.06 -20.76
C THR A 281 -10.56 -1.90 -20.00
N THR A 282 -10.35 -0.66 -20.43
CA THR A 282 -11.02 0.52 -19.86
C THR A 282 -12.52 0.48 -20.12
N LEU A 283 -12.97 0.15 -21.33
CA LEU A 283 -14.39 0.01 -21.64
C LEU A 283 -15.06 -1.10 -20.82
N VAL A 284 -14.39 -2.25 -20.68
CA VAL A 284 -14.86 -3.36 -19.84
C VAL A 284 -14.95 -2.93 -18.37
N GLN A 285 -13.93 -2.23 -17.86
CA GLN A 285 -13.94 -1.70 -16.49
C GLN A 285 -15.10 -0.72 -16.28
N VAL A 286 -15.31 0.23 -17.18
CA VAL A 286 -16.42 1.20 -17.10
C VAL A 286 -17.76 0.47 -17.10
N ALA A 287 -17.95 -0.50 -18.01
CA ALA A 287 -19.18 -1.29 -18.07
C ALA A 287 -19.45 -2.03 -16.76
N ILE A 288 -18.44 -2.69 -16.18
CA ILE A 288 -18.56 -3.40 -14.90
C ILE A 288 -18.90 -2.45 -13.76
N VAL A 289 -18.22 -1.29 -13.67
CA VAL A 289 -18.49 -0.28 -12.65
C VAL A 289 -19.91 0.26 -12.76
N VAL A 290 -20.39 0.54 -13.98
CA VAL A 290 -21.78 0.97 -14.23
C VAL A 290 -22.76 -0.10 -13.80
N VAL A 291 -22.53 -1.37 -14.12
CA VAL A 291 -23.40 -2.48 -13.70
C VAL A 291 -23.43 -2.59 -12.17
N ILE A 292 -22.28 -2.53 -11.50
CA ILE A 292 -22.20 -2.52 -10.03
C ILE A 292 -23.01 -1.34 -9.48
N PHE A 293 -22.79 -0.13 -10.00
CA PHE A 293 -23.50 1.06 -9.56
C PHE A 293 -25.02 0.93 -9.72
N LEU A 294 -25.51 0.48 -10.88
CA LEU A 294 -26.94 0.29 -11.12
C LEU A 294 -27.56 -0.73 -10.17
N ARG A 295 -26.83 -1.79 -9.82
CA ARG A 295 -27.28 -2.82 -8.85
C ARG A 295 -27.30 -2.30 -7.41
N LEU A 296 -26.43 -1.35 -7.08
CA LEU A 296 -26.33 -0.77 -5.74
C LEU A 296 -27.22 0.46 -5.54
N LYS A 297 -27.52 1.24 -6.60
CA LYS A 297 -28.34 2.46 -6.54
C LYS A 297 -29.74 2.20 -5.98
N THR A 298 -30.29 1.00 -6.19
CA THR A 298 -31.60 0.61 -5.65
C THR A 298 -31.59 0.41 -4.13
N GLN A 299 -30.43 0.46 -3.48
CA GLN A 299 -30.28 0.34 -2.03
C GLN A 299 -30.24 1.73 -1.40
N GLN A 300 -31.37 2.18 -0.84
CA GLN A 300 -31.48 3.44 -0.09
C GLN A 300 -30.44 3.55 1.04
N SER A 301 -29.94 2.42 1.54
CA SER A 301 -28.98 2.32 2.64
C SER A 301 -27.51 2.56 2.24
N PHE A 302 -27.16 2.64 0.95
CA PHE A 302 -25.74 2.79 0.52
C PHE A 302 -25.05 4.00 1.15
N LYS A 303 -25.77 5.14 1.25
CA LYS A 303 -25.27 6.36 1.91
C LYS A 303 -24.96 6.15 3.41
N GLY A 304 -25.71 5.28 4.09
CA GLY A 304 -25.47 4.95 5.50
C GLY A 304 -24.21 4.13 5.70
N TYR A 305 -23.92 3.18 4.80
CA TYR A 305 -22.72 2.33 4.88
C TYR A 305 -21.43 3.06 4.50
N MET A 306 -21.51 4.09 3.65
CA MET A 306 -20.40 5.01 3.39
C MET A 306 -19.96 5.78 4.65
N LYS A 307 -20.79 5.85 5.69
CA LYS A 307 -20.45 6.47 6.99
C LYS A 307 -19.85 5.49 7.99
N ASN A 308 -19.48 4.27 7.58
CA ASN A 308 -18.84 3.31 8.47
C ASN A 308 -17.47 3.83 8.95
N SER A 309 -17.15 3.59 10.23
CA SER A 309 -15.89 3.96 10.85
C SER A 309 -14.66 3.56 10.03
N PHE A 310 -14.59 2.33 9.51
CA PHE A 310 -13.43 1.88 8.73
C PHE A 310 -13.32 2.58 7.37
N THR A 311 -14.43 2.71 6.64
CA THR A 311 -14.47 3.45 5.38
C THR A 311 -14.04 4.91 5.57
N ASN A 312 -14.53 5.56 6.62
CA ASN A 312 -14.13 6.93 6.96
C ASN A 312 -12.65 7.03 7.34
N SER A 313 -12.12 6.07 8.12
CA SER A 313 -10.69 6.03 8.45
C SER A 313 -9.83 5.88 7.21
N CYS A 314 -10.18 4.95 6.31
CA CYS A 314 -9.49 4.77 5.04
C CYS A 314 -9.48 6.06 4.21
N PHE A 315 -10.63 6.72 4.05
CA PHE A 315 -10.71 7.96 3.28
C PHE A 315 -9.96 9.12 3.94
N GLY A 316 -10.08 9.26 5.26
CA GLY A 316 -9.40 10.30 6.02
C GLY A 316 -7.88 10.16 5.95
N ILE A 317 -7.35 8.97 6.22
CA ILE A 317 -5.91 8.70 6.13
C ILE A 317 -5.42 8.83 4.68
N GLY A 318 -6.16 8.25 3.71
CA GLY A 318 -5.81 8.33 2.30
C GLY A 318 -5.73 9.77 1.81
N LEU A 319 -6.73 10.60 2.13
CA LEU A 319 -6.73 12.01 1.77
C LEU A 319 -5.60 12.79 2.45
N LEU A 320 -5.35 12.56 3.74
CA LEU A 320 -4.23 13.19 4.44
C LEU A 320 -2.87 12.79 3.82
N TYR A 321 -2.71 11.53 3.44
CA TYR A 321 -1.52 11.07 2.72
C TYR A 321 -1.36 11.76 1.37
N LEU A 322 -2.43 11.82 0.56
CA LEU A 322 -2.41 12.49 -0.74
C LEU A 322 -2.07 13.97 -0.62
N LEU A 323 -2.68 14.68 0.35
CA LEU A 323 -2.39 16.08 0.62
C LEU A 323 -0.93 16.28 1.06
N ALA A 324 -0.41 15.39 1.91
CA ALA A 324 0.99 15.42 2.31
C ALA A 324 1.93 15.16 1.12
N LEU A 325 1.60 14.19 0.26
CA LEU A 325 2.39 13.88 -0.94
C LEU A 325 2.41 15.04 -1.93
N ILE A 326 1.25 15.63 -2.23
CA ILE A 326 1.15 16.82 -3.09
C ILE A 326 1.91 17.99 -2.47
N GLY A 327 1.71 18.25 -1.17
CA GLY A 327 2.41 19.33 -0.46
C GLY A 327 3.93 19.15 -0.48
N LEU A 328 4.42 17.93 -0.27
CA LEU A 328 5.85 17.62 -0.37
C LEU A 328 6.36 17.79 -1.80
N ARG A 329 5.65 17.27 -2.81
CA ARG A 329 6.07 17.39 -4.23
C ARG A 329 6.04 18.83 -4.73
N PHE A 330 5.17 19.65 -4.14
CA PHE A 330 5.10 21.08 -4.42
C PHE A 330 6.27 21.87 -3.81
N ILE A 331 6.72 21.48 -2.61
CA ILE A 331 7.86 22.13 -1.92
C ILE A 331 9.20 21.63 -2.47
N SER A 332 9.28 20.33 -2.78
CA SER A 332 10.51 19.62 -3.13
C SER A 332 10.27 18.75 -4.36
N HIS A 333 11.12 18.90 -5.37
CA HIS A 333 11.05 18.13 -6.61
C HIS A 333 11.65 16.74 -6.41
N PHE A 334 10.85 15.67 -6.53
CA PHE A 334 11.32 14.28 -6.49
C PHE A 334 10.60 13.47 -7.58
N ASP A 335 10.71 12.14 -7.57
CA ASP A 335 10.06 11.24 -8.52
C ASP A 335 8.61 11.66 -8.90
N ASP A 336 8.24 11.41 -10.16
CA ASP A 336 6.90 11.68 -10.69
C ASP A 336 5.81 11.01 -9.85
N LEU A 337 4.64 11.66 -9.77
CA LEU A 337 3.44 11.16 -9.11
C LEU A 337 2.81 10.00 -9.91
N ASP A 338 3.50 8.88 -9.93
CA ASP A 338 3.12 7.67 -10.62
C ASP A 338 2.33 6.71 -9.71
N TYR A 339 2.06 5.52 -10.23
CA TYR A 339 1.33 4.49 -9.50
C TYR A 339 2.04 4.03 -8.23
N ARG A 340 3.37 4.08 -8.21
CA ARG A 340 4.16 3.65 -7.06
C ARG A 340 3.91 4.58 -5.89
N LEU A 341 4.03 5.90 -6.10
CA LEU A 341 3.81 6.90 -5.06
C LEU A 341 2.34 7.10 -4.70
N LEU A 342 1.41 6.92 -5.63
CA LEU A 342 -0.03 7.09 -5.36
C LEU A 342 -0.71 5.82 -4.82
N SER A 343 -0.08 4.65 -4.96
CA SER A 343 -0.63 3.38 -4.45
C SER A 343 -1.07 3.39 -2.99
N PRO A 344 -0.38 4.08 -2.04
CA PRO A 344 -0.84 4.10 -0.65
C PRO A 344 -2.16 4.88 -0.47
N PHE A 345 -2.38 5.92 -1.27
CA PHE A 345 -3.67 6.62 -1.33
C PHE A 345 -4.74 5.73 -1.93
N SER A 346 -4.52 5.23 -3.15
CA SER A 346 -5.54 4.51 -3.92
C SER A 346 -5.96 3.22 -3.22
N THR A 347 -5.02 2.51 -2.60
CA THR A 347 -5.30 1.28 -1.83
C THR A 347 -6.26 1.54 -0.68
N LEU A 348 -6.09 2.63 0.06
CA LEU A 348 -7.00 2.98 1.15
C LEU A 348 -8.38 3.37 0.61
N ILE A 349 -8.46 4.17 -0.45
CA ILE A 349 -9.75 4.54 -1.06
C ILE A 349 -10.48 3.30 -1.56
N ILE A 350 -9.80 2.44 -2.31
CA ILE A 350 -10.38 1.20 -2.86
C ILE A 350 -10.79 0.26 -1.72
N ALA A 351 -9.97 0.08 -0.68
CA ALA A 351 -10.31 -0.76 0.47
C ALA A 351 -11.56 -0.23 1.22
N GLY A 352 -11.65 1.08 1.42
CA GLY A 352 -12.79 1.74 2.06
C GLY A 352 -14.09 1.57 1.26
N LEU A 353 -14.02 1.74 -0.06
CA LEU A 353 -15.16 1.52 -0.98
C LEU A 353 -15.59 0.05 -1.01
N MET A 354 -14.64 -0.86 -1.15
CA MET A 354 -14.91 -2.30 -1.17
C MET A 354 -15.53 -2.77 0.15
N TYR A 355 -15.07 -2.23 1.28
CA TYR A 355 -15.66 -2.50 2.57
C TYR A 355 -17.10 -1.98 2.70
N ALA A 356 -17.39 -0.78 2.20
CA ALA A 356 -18.75 -0.25 2.17
C ALA A 356 -19.69 -1.16 1.35
N ILE A 357 -19.24 -1.67 0.19
CA ILE A 357 -19.99 -2.63 -0.64
C ILE A 357 -20.22 -3.95 0.11
N VAL A 358 -19.18 -4.50 0.74
CA VAL A 358 -19.25 -5.77 1.45
C VAL A 358 -20.19 -5.73 2.65
N LYS A 359 -20.29 -4.59 3.34
CA LYS A 359 -21.18 -4.40 4.49
C LYS A 359 -22.66 -4.22 4.14
N LEU A 360 -23.00 -4.04 2.87
CA LEU A 360 -24.41 -4.02 2.46
C LEU A 360 -25.09 -5.35 2.79
N PRO A 361 -26.38 -5.31 3.18
CA PRO A 361 -27.15 -6.51 3.48
C PRO A 361 -27.25 -7.41 2.26
N ASP A 362 -27.31 -8.72 2.49
CA ASP A 362 -27.31 -9.71 1.42
C ASP A 362 -28.70 -9.84 0.79
N ASN A 363 -28.81 -9.29 -0.41
CA ASN A 363 -29.91 -9.54 -1.33
C ASN A 363 -29.34 -9.97 -2.69
N LYS A 364 -30.21 -10.37 -3.62
CA LYS A 364 -29.77 -10.86 -4.93
C LYS A 364 -28.84 -9.86 -5.64
N ASN A 365 -29.17 -8.57 -5.63
CA ASN A 365 -28.38 -7.53 -6.31
C ASN A 365 -27.04 -7.25 -5.63
N THR A 366 -27.00 -7.17 -4.29
CA THR A 366 -25.76 -6.89 -3.54
C THR A 366 -24.80 -8.07 -3.58
N ILE A 367 -25.31 -9.31 -3.53
CA ILE A 367 -24.46 -10.51 -3.71
C ILE A 367 -23.83 -10.50 -5.10
N ILE A 368 -24.62 -10.24 -6.15
CA ILE A 368 -24.11 -10.16 -7.53
C ILE A 368 -23.06 -9.05 -7.62
N ALA A 369 -23.31 -7.87 -7.05
CA ALA A 369 -22.34 -6.77 -7.06
C ALA A 369 -21.02 -7.15 -6.36
N LYS A 370 -21.07 -7.79 -5.18
CA LYS A 370 -19.88 -8.28 -4.46
C LYS A 370 -19.08 -9.29 -5.30
N LEU A 371 -19.77 -10.20 -6.00
CA LEU A 371 -19.14 -11.19 -6.87
C LEU A 371 -18.60 -10.59 -8.16
N LEU A 372 -19.25 -9.57 -8.72
CA LEU A 372 -18.74 -8.80 -9.86
C LEU A 372 -17.45 -8.07 -9.48
N CYS A 373 -17.38 -7.45 -8.30
CA CYS A 373 -16.12 -6.87 -7.82
C CYS A 373 -15.02 -7.94 -7.74
N PHE A 374 -15.31 -9.08 -7.10
CA PHE A 374 -14.35 -10.18 -6.98
C PHE A 374 -13.86 -10.70 -8.35
N GLY A 375 -14.80 -10.99 -9.26
CA GLY A 375 -14.50 -11.46 -10.61
C GLY A 375 -13.72 -10.43 -11.44
N PHE A 376 -14.00 -9.14 -11.27
CA PHE A 376 -13.30 -8.06 -11.95
C PHE A 376 -11.83 -7.96 -11.51
N TYR A 377 -11.56 -8.05 -10.21
CA TYR A 377 -10.20 -8.10 -9.70
C TYR A 377 -9.46 -9.36 -10.14
N LEU A 378 -10.11 -10.53 -10.15
CA LEU A 378 -9.52 -11.75 -10.72
C LEU A 378 -9.20 -11.59 -12.21
N PHE A 379 -10.08 -10.95 -12.99
CA PHE A 379 -9.83 -10.65 -14.39
C PHE A 379 -8.59 -9.77 -14.57
N SER A 380 -8.43 -8.74 -13.72
CA SER A 380 -7.20 -7.94 -13.66
C SER A 380 -5.96 -8.80 -13.42
N LEU A 381 -5.99 -9.69 -12.43
CA LEU A 381 -4.87 -10.60 -12.14
C LEU A 381 -4.47 -11.41 -13.37
N PHE A 382 -5.43 -12.07 -14.03
CA PHE A 382 -5.15 -12.91 -15.20
C PHE A 382 -4.57 -12.11 -16.38
N LEU A 383 -5.05 -10.88 -16.60
CA LEU A 383 -4.53 -10.03 -17.66
C LEU A 383 -3.10 -9.56 -17.42
N ASN A 384 -2.70 -9.46 -16.16
CA ASN A 384 -1.40 -8.95 -15.75
C ASN A 384 -0.32 -10.03 -15.62
N LEU A 385 -0.64 -11.31 -15.82
CA LEU A 385 0.38 -12.37 -15.86
C LEU A 385 1.26 -12.23 -17.13
N PRO A 386 2.58 -12.52 -17.05
CA PRO A 386 3.46 -12.50 -18.21
C PRO A 386 3.17 -13.68 -19.14
N LYS A 387 2.24 -13.47 -20.09
CA LYS A 387 1.75 -14.49 -21.02
C LYS A 387 2.79 -14.94 -22.04
N GLN A 388 3.64 -14.02 -22.51
CA GLN A 388 4.70 -14.32 -23.48
C GLN A 388 5.69 -15.35 -22.91
N TYR A 389 6.16 -15.12 -21.67
CA TYR A 389 7.02 -16.07 -20.96
C TYR A 389 6.37 -17.47 -20.81
N LEU A 390 5.05 -17.54 -20.67
CA LEU A 390 4.31 -18.80 -20.57
C LEU A 390 4.33 -19.55 -21.90
N LEU A 391 4.08 -18.83 -22.99
CA LEU A 391 4.04 -19.37 -24.34
C LEU A 391 5.44 -19.82 -24.81
N GLU A 392 6.49 -19.07 -24.45
CA GLU A 392 7.90 -19.45 -24.68
C GLU A 392 8.25 -20.74 -23.94
N LYS A 393 7.93 -20.85 -22.64
CA LYS A 393 8.23 -22.05 -21.84
C LYS A 393 7.46 -23.29 -22.28
N LEU A 394 6.27 -23.12 -22.86
CA LEU A 394 5.47 -24.22 -23.40
C LEU A 394 5.86 -24.59 -24.84
N GLY A 395 6.87 -23.92 -25.43
CA GLY A 395 7.37 -24.22 -26.77
C GLY A 395 6.48 -23.75 -27.92
N TYR A 396 5.48 -22.90 -27.65
CA TYR A 396 4.53 -22.40 -28.66
C TYR A 396 4.98 -21.11 -29.35
N LEU A 397 6.04 -20.46 -28.87
CA LEU A 397 6.65 -19.29 -29.52
C LEU A 397 8.15 -19.50 -29.65
N THR A 398 8.57 -19.92 -30.84
CA THR A 398 9.92 -19.71 -31.37
C THR A 398 9.77 -18.77 -32.57
N PHE A 399 9.86 -17.46 -32.32
CA PHE A 399 9.99 -16.44 -33.37
C PHE A 399 10.91 -15.33 -32.91
#